data_AF-A0A951QPZ2-F1
#
_entry.id   AF-A0A951QPZ2-F1
#
_cell.length_a   1.000
_cell.length_b   1.000
_cell.length_c   1.000
_cell.angle_alpha   90.00
_cell.angle_beta   90.00
_cell.angle_gamma   90.00
#
_symmetry.space_group_name_H-M   'P 1'
#
loop_
_entity.id
_entity.type
_entity.pdbx_description
1 polymer ?
#
loop_
_entity_poly.entity_id
_entity_poly.type
_entity_poly.pdbx_seq_one_letter_code
_entity_poly.pdbx_strand_id
1 'polypeptide(L)'
;MKRFTFPCDFGGKKAPFHAYIGNPVPGSHPLKYQAAWLQEERGGIIPADVMDSFQKLYEIAKENGVSFEELCVHALGTRQE
;
A
#
# COMPACT_ATOMS: atom_id res chain seq x y z
N MET A 1 1.10 7.88 10.55
CA MET A 1 1.45 7.83 9.12
C MET A 1 2.75 7.07 8.95
N LYS A 2 2.73 5.91 8.29
CA LYS A 2 3.89 5.06 8.02
C LYS A 2 4.24 5.07 6.54
N ARG A 3 5.53 5.12 6.21
CA ARG A 3 6.00 5.15 4.82
C ARG A 3 6.49 3.76 4.40
N PHE A 4 5.96 3.25 3.31
CA PHE A 4 6.40 2.02 2.65
C PHE A 4 7.01 2.34 1.30
N THR A 5 8.07 1.62 0.95
CA THR A 5 8.71 1.75 -0.36
C THR A 5 8.61 0.41 -1.07
N PHE A 6 8.02 0.41 -2.26
CA PHE A 6 7.93 -0.78 -3.10
C PHE A 6 8.16 -0.43 -4.57
N PRO A 7 8.63 -1.39 -5.39
CA PRO A 7 8.80 -1.16 -6.81
C PRO A 7 7.44 -1.10 -7.51
N CYS A 8 7.13 0.05 -8.12
CA CYS A 8 6.00 0.21 -9.02
C CYS A 8 6.44 0.10 -10.47
N ASP A 9 5.52 -0.31 -11.35
CA ASP A 9 5.77 -0.37 -12.79
C ASP A 9 5.52 0.99 -13.44
N PHE A 10 6.43 1.45 -14.29
CA PHE A 10 6.30 2.68 -15.06
C PHE A 10 6.54 2.35 -16.53
N GLY A 11 5.56 1.70 -17.16
CA GLY A 11 5.65 1.29 -18.57
C GLY A 11 6.73 0.23 -18.79
N GLY A 12 6.78 -0.79 -17.92
CA GLY A 12 7.74 -1.90 -17.99
C GLY A 12 9.07 -1.63 -17.27
N LYS A 13 9.28 -0.43 -16.71
CA LYS A 13 10.42 -0.12 -15.84
C LYS A 13 9.97 -0.06 -14.39
N LYS A 14 10.58 -0.87 -13.54
CA LYS A 14 10.31 -0.84 -12.10
C LYS A 14 11.10 0.29 -11.43
N ALA A 15 10.40 1.18 -10.73
CA ALA A 15 11.03 2.24 -9.94
C ALA A 15 10.43 2.29 -8.52
N PRO A 16 11.22 2.67 -7.50
CA PRO A 16 10.74 2.74 -6.13
C PRO A 16 9.68 3.85 -5.98
N PHE A 17 8.54 3.50 -5.40
CA PHE A 17 7.49 4.44 -5.02
C PHE A 17 7.30 4.44 -3.50
N HIS A 18 7.19 5.64 -2.93
CA HIS A 18 6.92 5.83 -1.51
C HIS A 18 5.42 6.00 -1.28
N ALA A 19 4.77 4.95 -0.79
CA ALA A 19 3.38 5.02 -0.35
C ALA A 19 3.32 5.34 1.14
N TYR A 20 2.36 6.16 1.52
CA TYR A 20 2.11 6.54 2.90
C TYR A 20 0.81 5.92 3.36
N ILE A 21 0.91 5.06 4.36
CA ILE A 21 -0.22 4.41 5.00
C ILE A 21 -0.60 5.24 6.22
N GLY A 22 -1.87 5.66 6.26
CA GLY A 22 -2.45 6.41 7.37
C GLY A 22 -3.80 5.80 7.70
N ASN A 23 -4.79 6.66 7.94
CA ASN A 23 -6.16 6.24 8.20
C ASN A 23 -6.97 6.27 6.90
N PRO A 24 -7.18 5.15 6.21
CA PRO A 24 -7.95 5.13 4.97
C PRO A 24 -9.43 5.39 5.24
N VAL A 25 -10.10 6.04 4.28
CA VAL A 25 -11.55 6.27 4.34
C VAL A 25 -12.27 4.92 4.37
N PRO A 26 -13.20 4.70 5.31
CA PRO A 26 -13.96 3.45 5.37
C PRO A 26 -14.69 3.20 4.05
N GLY A 27 -14.53 2.00 3.49
CA GLY A 27 -15.14 1.60 2.22
C GLY A 27 -14.30 1.91 0.96
N SER A 28 -13.08 2.42 1.11
CA SER A 28 -12.13 2.56 -0.01
C SER A 28 -10.82 1.83 0.26
N HIS A 29 -10.18 1.36 -0.81
CA HIS A 29 -8.87 0.73 -0.71
C HIS A 29 -7.84 1.71 -0.13
N PRO A 30 -6.97 1.30 0.81
CA PRO A 30 -6.00 2.18 1.47
C PRO A 30 -5.01 2.90 0.55
N LEU A 31 -4.78 2.38 -0.66
CA LEU A 31 -3.86 2.93 -1.65
C LEU A 31 -4.58 3.61 -2.82
N LYS A 32 -5.93 3.65 -2.84
CA LYS A 32 -6.71 4.11 -3.99
C LYS A 32 -6.26 5.47 -4.52
N TYR A 33 -6.19 6.47 -3.63
CA TYR A 33 -5.82 7.84 -4.01
C TYR A 33 -4.36 7.96 -4.45
N GLN A 34 -3.46 7.22 -3.80
CA GLN A 34 -2.04 7.24 -4.13
C GLN A 34 -1.76 6.53 -5.45
N ALA A 35 -2.49 5.45 -5.74
CA ALA A 35 -2.44 4.74 -7.01
C ALA A 35 -2.98 5.61 -8.15
N ALA A 36 -4.12 6.29 -7.95
CA ALA A 36 -4.68 7.23 -8.92
C ALA A 36 -3.68 8.36 -9.22
N TRP A 37 -3.13 9.00 -8.18
CA TRP A 37 -2.12 10.04 -8.34
C TRP A 37 -0.86 9.52 -9.05
N LEU A 38 -0.37 8.32 -8.70
CA LEU A 38 0.80 7.71 -9.35
C LEU A 38 0.57 7.50 -10.84
N GLN A 39 -0.62 7.06 -11.21
CA GLN A 39 -1.02 6.82 -12.59
C GLN A 39 -1.19 8.14 -13.36
N GLU A 40 -1.87 9.13 -12.79
CA GLU A 40 -2.13 10.42 -13.44
C GLU A 40 -0.85 11.26 -13.61
N GLU A 41 -0.03 11.37 -12.56
CA GLU A 41 1.11 12.30 -12.56
C GLU A 41 2.40 11.68 -13.10
N ARG A 42 2.60 10.38 -12.86
CA ARG A 42 3.85 9.70 -13.22
C ARG A 42 3.67 8.57 -14.22
N GLY A 43 2.44 8.24 -14.62
CA GLY A 43 2.17 7.07 -15.47
C GLY A 43 2.57 5.74 -14.82
N GLY A 44 2.68 5.71 -13.48
CA GLY A 44 3.07 4.54 -12.73
C GLY A 44 1.87 3.70 -12.30
N ILE A 45 2.06 2.39 -12.27
CA ILE A 45 1.06 1.41 -11.87
C ILE A 45 1.58 0.66 -10.65
N ILE A 46 0.82 0.69 -9.57
CA ILE A 46 1.10 -0.15 -8.40
C ILE A 46 0.79 -1.60 -8.80
N PRO A 47 1.70 -2.56 -8.55
CA PRO A 47 1.46 -3.96 -8.89
C PRO A 47 0.22 -4.48 -8.17
N ALA A 48 -0.57 -5.31 -8.86
CA ALA A 48 -1.79 -5.89 -8.30
C ALA A 48 -1.51 -6.69 -7.01
N ASP A 49 -0.40 -7.42 -6.94
CA ASP A 49 0.04 -8.14 -5.74
C ASP A 49 0.22 -7.22 -4.52
N VAL A 50 0.73 -6.00 -4.73
CA VAL A 50 0.91 -5.02 -3.66
C VAL A 50 -0.46 -4.52 -3.20
N MET A 51 -1.34 -4.15 -4.14
CA MET A 51 -2.70 -3.74 -3.81
C MET A 51 -3.44 -4.82 -3.02
N ASP A 52 -3.47 -6.05 -3.51
CA ASP A 52 -4.11 -7.20 -2.86
C ASP A 52 -3.56 -7.45 -1.46
N SER A 53 -2.23 -7.36 -1.27
CA SER A 53 -1.61 -7.51 0.05
C SER A 53 -2.09 -6.44 1.03
N PHE A 54 -2.14 -5.17 0.61
CA PHE A 54 -2.63 -4.09 1.46
C PHE A 54 -4.14 -4.18 1.72
N GLN A 55 -4.92 -4.66 0.75
CA GLN A 55 -6.35 -4.91 0.93
C GLN A 55 -6.59 -5.99 2.00
N LYS A 56 -5.90 -7.14 1.91
CA LYS A 56 -5.99 -8.22 2.89
C LYS A 56 -5.60 -7.74 4.29
N LEU A 57 -4.49 -7.00 4.40
CA LEU A 57 -4.07 -6.40 5.68
C LEU A 57 -5.13 -5.45 6.23
N TYR A 58 -5.82 -4.68 5.37
CA TYR A 58 -6.87 -3.77 5.80
C TYR A 58 -8.12 -4.52 6.31
N GLU A 59 -8.51 -5.59 5.64
CA GLU A 59 -9.60 -6.47 6.08
C GLU A 59 -9.30 -7.12 7.43
N ILE A 60 -8.10 -7.71 7.57
CA ILE A 60 -7.64 -8.29 8.84
C ILE A 60 -7.61 -7.23 9.95
N ALA A 61 -7.10 -6.03 9.66
CA ALA A 61 -7.05 -4.95 10.64
C ALA A 61 -8.45 -4.55 11.12
N LYS A 62 -9.41 -4.46 10.18
CA LYS A 62 -10.79 -4.13 10.46
C LYS A 62 -11.51 -5.24 11.24
N GLU A 63 -11.33 -6.50 10.87
CA GLU A 63 -11.94 -7.65 11.56
C GLU A 63 -11.43 -7.81 13.00
N ASN A 64 -10.13 -7.57 13.22
CA ASN A 64 -9.52 -7.71 14.54
C ASN A 64 -9.57 -6.43 15.38
N GLY A 65 -10.05 -5.31 14.81
CA GLY A 65 -10.05 -4.01 15.47
C GLY A 65 -8.65 -3.47 15.80
N VAL A 66 -7.64 -3.85 15.02
CA VAL A 66 -6.25 -3.44 15.22
C VAL A 66 -5.87 -2.29 14.30
N SER A 67 -4.83 -1.54 14.66
CA SER A 67 -4.32 -0.45 13.84
C SER A 67 -3.72 -0.98 12.54
N PHE A 68 -4.35 -0.66 11.40
CA PHE A 68 -3.88 -1.03 10.07
C PHE A 68 -2.43 -0.59 9.80
N GLU A 69 -2.04 0.59 10.27
CA GLU A 69 -0.67 1.10 10.16
C GLU A 69 0.35 0.18 10.83
N GLU A 70 0.07 -0.23 12.08
CA GLU A 70 0.95 -1.11 12.85
C GLU A 70 0.96 -2.53 12.29
N LEU A 71 -0.19 -3.03 11.82
CA LEU A 71 -0.28 -4.33 11.16
C LEU A 71 0.53 -4.34 9.86
N CYS A 72 0.47 -3.28 9.05
CA CYS A 72 1.30 -3.16 7.85
C CYS A 72 2.79 -3.11 8.19
N VAL A 73 3.18 -2.37 9.23
CA VAL A 73 4.58 -2.31 9.67
C VAL A 73 5.05 -3.67 10.16
N HIS A 74 4.21 -4.39 10.89
CA HIS A 74 4.54 -5.73 11.34
C HIS A 74 4.67 -6.69 10.16
N ALA A 75 3.66 -6.78 9.28
CA ALA A 75 3.64 -7.73 8.17
C ALA A 75 4.69 -7.45 7.08
N LEU A 76 4.99 -6.18 6.80
CA LEU A 76 5.92 -5.77 5.75
C LEU A 76 7.31 -5.42 6.29
N GLY A 77 7.43 -5.07 7.56
CA GLY A 77 8.69 -4.74 8.23
C GLY A 77 9.42 -5.95 8.82
N THR A 78 8.76 -7.10 9.01
CA THR A 78 9.39 -8.34 9.52
C THR A 78 10.00 -9.23 8.43
N ARG A 79 10.33 -8.69 7.25
CA ARG A 79 11.13 -9.42 6.26
C ARG A 79 12.56 -8.90 6.19
N GLN A 80 13.29 -9.11 7.28
CA GLN A 80 14.75 -9.22 7.30
C GLN A 80 15.08 -10.43 8.17
N GLU A 81 15.02 -11.63 7.58
CA GLU A 81 15.79 -12.80 8.01
C GLU A 81 16.76 -13.17 6.89
#